data_AF-A0A533W387-F1
#
_entry.id   AF-A0A533W387-F1
#
_cell.length_a   1.000
_cell.length_b   1.000
_cell.length_c   1.000
_cell.angle_alpha   90.00
_cell.angle_beta   90.00
_cell.angle_gamma   90.00
#
_symmetry.space_group_name_H-M   'P 1'
#
loop_
_entity.id
_entity.type
_entity.pdbx_description
1 polymer ?
#
loop_
_entity_poly.entity_id
_entity_poly.type
_entity_poly.pdbx_seq_one_letter_code
_entity_poly.pdbx_strand_id
1 'polypeptide(L)'
;MNLLSVIVKGSAYERGAQLGQKGGHLIRGNRDYYFTSWKKYGGLDEEAVYKFMRNFVEPVKNYDPEILEEIQGMADSAKLTLEDLMAINARYELAISRMG
;
A
#
# COMPACT_ATOMS: atom_id res chain seq x y z
N MET A 1 -19.75 -10.89 11.86
CA MET A 1 -18.64 -10.08 11.32
C MET A 1 -19.25 -8.78 10.80
N ASN A 2 -18.85 -7.63 11.32
CA ASN A 2 -19.32 -6.34 10.80
C ASN A 2 -18.27 -5.83 9.80
N LEU A 3 -18.64 -5.75 8.52
CA LEU A 3 -17.74 -5.33 7.45
C LEU A 3 -17.87 -3.83 7.24
N LEU A 4 -16.74 -3.12 7.18
CA LEU A 4 -16.73 -1.71 6.82
C LEU A 4 -17.09 -1.56 5.33
N SER A 5 -18.19 -0.86 5.04
CA SER A 5 -18.55 -0.45 3.68
C SER A 5 -18.19 1.02 3.47
N VAL A 6 -17.52 1.31 2.35
CA VAL A 6 -17.08 2.66 2.01
C VAL A 6 -17.49 2.97 0.57
N ILE A 7 -18.19 4.09 0.37
CA ILE A 7 -18.46 4.67 -0.94
C ILE A 7 -17.54 5.87 -1.10
N VAL A 8 -16.83 5.92 -2.23
CA VAL A 8 -15.92 7.02 -2.58
C VAL A 8 -16.28 7.62 -3.94
N LYS A 9 -15.91 8.87 -4.15
CA LYS A 9 -16.18 9.61 -5.40
C LYS A 9 -15.15 10.73 -5.58
N GLY A 10 -15.07 11.28 -6.78
CA GLY A 10 -14.15 12.39 -7.09
C GLY A 10 -12.89 11.91 -7.81
N SER A 11 -11.86 12.73 -7.76
CA SER A 11 -10.54 12.42 -8.35
C SER A 11 -9.92 11.18 -7.71
N ALA A 12 -8.90 10.62 -8.35
CA ALA A 12 -8.16 9.47 -7.83
C ALA A 12 -7.63 9.74 -6.40
N TYR A 13 -6.96 10.87 -6.20
CA TYR A 13 -6.50 11.29 -4.88
C TYR A 13 -7.65 11.43 -3.87
N GLU A 14 -8.77 12.06 -4.23
CA GLU A 14 -9.92 12.24 -3.34
C GLU A 14 -10.55 10.90 -2.94
N ARG A 15 -10.64 9.94 -3.87
CA ARG A 15 -11.11 8.58 -3.59
C ARG A 15 -10.18 7.88 -2.59
N GLY A 16 -8.88 7.93 -2.84
CA GLY A 16 -7.85 7.41 -1.96
C GLY A 16 -7.95 7.99 -0.55
N ALA A 17 -8.05 9.33 -0.46
CA ALA A 17 -8.19 10.05 0.80
C ALA A 17 -9.43 9.64 1.58
N GLN A 18 -10.58 9.44 0.92
CA GLN A 18 -11.79 8.96 1.57
C GLN A 18 -11.64 7.53 2.10
N LEU A 19 -10.94 6.64 1.37
CA LEU A 19 -10.61 5.29 1.83
C LEU A 19 -9.72 5.32 3.06
N GLY A 20 -8.64 6.10 3.05
CA GLY A 20 -7.73 6.20 4.19
C GLY A 20 -8.35 6.90 5.41
N GLN A 21 -9.23 7.89 5.23
CA GLN A 21 -9.97 8.51 6.33
C GLN A 21 -10.91 7.53 7.04
N LYS A 22 -11.67 6.72 6.29
CA LYS A 22 -12.66 5.80 6.85
C LYS A 22 -12.05 4.48 7.31
N GLY A 23 -11.05 3.98 6.58
CA GLY A 23 -10.43 2.66 6.77
C GLY A 23 -8.99 2.70 7.29
N GLY A 24 -8.43 3.87 7.60
CA GLY A 24 -6.99 4.02 7.91
C GLY A 24 -6.49 3.15 9.05
N HIS A 25 -7.32 2.85 10.06
CA HIS A 25 -6.95 1.93 11.13
C HIS A 25 -6.75 0.48 10.64
N LEU A 26 -7.56 0.02 9.69
CA LEU A 26 -7.42 -1.29 9.06
C LEU A 26 -6.19 -1.33 8.15
N ILE A 27 -5.94 -0.25 7.41
CA ILE A 27 -4.77 -0.12 6.52
C ILE A 27 -3.48 -0.18 7.34
N ARG A 28 -3.39 0.57 8.44
CA ARG A 28 -2.23 0.51 9.36
C ARG A 28 -2.05 -0.88 9.97
N GLY A 29 -3.14 -1.52 10.41
CA GLY A 29 -3.07 -2.91 10.90
C GLY A 29 -2.59 -3.90 9.84
N ASN A 30 -3.01 -3.72 8.58
CA ASN A 30 -2.56 -4.52 7.45
C ASN A 30 -1.06 -4.30 7.17
N ARG A 31 -0.61 -3.05 7.18
CA ARG A 31 0.81 -2.67 7.10
C ARG A 31 1.62 -3.39 8.17
N ASP A 32 1.25 -3.24 9.44
CA ASP A 32 2.00 -3.82 10.56
C ASP A 32 2.07 -5.35 10.47
N TYR A 33 0.97 -5.99 10.06
CA TYR A 33 0.92 -7.42 9.84
C TYR A 33 1.93 -7.88 8.77
N TYR A 34 1.94 -7.25 7.59
CA TYR A 34 2.82 -7.68 6.50
C TYR A 34 4.29 -7.37 6.80
N PHE A 35 4.62 -6.19 7.30
CA PHE A 35 6.02 -5.86 7.65
C PHE A 35 6.57 -6.77 8.74
N THR A 36 5.75 -7.12 9.74
CA THR A 36 6.12 -8.12 10.75
C THR A 36 6.32 -9.51 10.11
N SER A 37 5.42 -9.91 9.22
CA SER A 37 5.48 -11.22 8.57
C SER A 37 6.66 -11.35 7.61
N TRP A 38 6.94 -10.34 6.80
CA TRP A 38 8.10 -10.31 5.90
C TRP A 38 9.42 -10.33 6.67
N LYS A 39 9.50 -9.59 7.78
CA LYS A 39 10.67 -9.65 8.65
C LYS A 39 10.85 -11.03 9.27
N LYS A 40 9.76 -11.60 9.82
CA LYS A 40 9.81 -12.87 10.56
C LYS A 40 10.04 -14.08 9.67
N TYR A 41 9.38 -14.15 8.52
CA TYR A 41 9.33 -15.34 7.67
C TYR A 41 10.12 -15.18 6.36
N GLY A 42 10.28 -13.95 5.87
CA GLY A 42 11.05 -13.66 4.65
C GLY A 42 12.44 -13.08 4.90
N GLY A 43 12.79 -12.75 6.14
CA GLY A 43 14.06 -12.08 6.47
C GLY A 43 14.20 -10.68 5.86
N LEU A 44 13.10 -10.06 5.42
CA LEU A 44 13.10 -8.75 4.79
C LEU A 44 12.78 -7.68 5.83
N ASP A 45 13.72 -6.79 6.08
CA ASP A 45 13.44 -5.57 6.82
C ASP A 45 12.74 -4.53 5.94
N GLU A 46 12.31 -3.46 6.60
CA GLU A 46 11.56 -2.37 5.99
C GLU A 46 12.33 -1.68 4.86
N GLU A 47 13.64 -1.47 5.04
CA GLU A 47 14.49 -0.87 4.02
C GLU A 47 14.60 -1.75 2.77
N ALA A 48 14.75 -3.06 2.94
CA ALA A 48 14.78 -4.03 1.84
C ALA A 48 13.46 -4.04 1.06
N VAL A 49 12.32 -3.97 1.75
CA VAL A 49 10.99 -3.88 1.13
C VAL A 49 10.87 -2.58 0.32
N TYR A 50 11.20 -1.43 0.91
CA TYR A 50 11.13 -0.15 0.21
C TYR A 50 12.08 -0.08 -0.99
N LYS A 51 13.29 -0.64 -0.87
CA LYS A 51 14.23 -0.73 -1.98
C LYS A 51 13.67 -1.52 -3.15
N PHE A 52 12.97 -2.62 -2.88
CA PHE A 52 12.30 -3.40 -3.91
C PHE A 52 11.11 -2.62 -4.52
N MET A 53 10.31 -1.94 -3.70
CA MET A 53 9.14 -1.15 -4.15
C MET A 53 9.48 0.03 -5.04
N ARG A 54 10.66 0.64 -4.89
CA ARG A 54 11.12 1.71 -5.79
C ARG A 54 11.15 1.28 -7.26
N ASN A 55 11.30 -0.01 -7.56
CA ASN A 55 11.29 -0.52 -8.93
C ASN A 55 9.88 -0.55 -9.56
N PHE A 56 8.81 -0.37 -8.77
CA PHE A 56 7.43 -0.47 -9.22
C PHE A 56 6.74 0.88 -9.41
N VAL A 57 7.28 1.96 -8.82
CA VAL A 57 6.68 3.31 -8.94
C VAL A 57 6.58 3.73 -10.41
N GLU A 58 7.68 3.65 -11.15
CA GLU A 58 7.72 4.09 -12.55
C GLU A 58 6.88 3.19 -13.48
N PRO A 59 6.93 1.84 -13.39
CA PRO A 59 6.00 0.97 -14.14
C PRO A 59 4.53 1.25 -13.86
N VAL A 60 4.13 1.46 -12.60
CA VAL A 60 2.73 1.77 -12.26
C VAL A 60 2.32 3.12 -12.83
N LYS A 61 3.18 4.14 -12.71
CA LYS A 61 2.93 5.47 -13.28
C LYS A 61 2.71 5.42 -14.80
N ASN A 62 3.54 4.66 -15.51
CA ASN A 62 3.48 4.53 -16.96
C ASN A 62 2.27 3.71 -17.42
N TYR A 63 1.78 2.79 -16.59
CA TYR A 63 0.55 2.06 -16.84
C TYR A 63 -0.69 2.96 -16.64
N ASP A 64 -0.79 3.57 -15.46
CA ASP A 64 -1.87 4.49 -15.12
C ASP A 64 -1.44 5.42 -13.96
N PRO A 65 -1.24 6.72 -14.20
CA PRO A 65 -0.84 7.65 -13.15
C PRO A 65 -1.93 7.85 -12.08
N GLU A 66 -3.22 7.63 -12.39
CA GLU A 66 -4.30 7.75 -11.39
C GLU A 66 -4.16 6.73 -10.27
N ILE A 67 -3.56 5.56 -10.54
CA ILE A 67 -3.30 4.55 -9.50
C ILE A 67 -2.39 5.13 -8.42
N LEU A 68 -1.31 5.82 -8.80
CA LEU A 68 -0.40 6.43 -7.83
C LEU A 68 -1.07 7.56 -7.06
N GLU A 69 -1.91 8.37 -7.71
CA GLU A 69 -2.66 9.43 -7.02
C GLU A 69 -3.63 8.86 -5.98
N GLU A 70 -4.35 7.78 -6.31
CA GLU A 70 -5.28 7.12 -5.39
C GLU A 70 -4.54 6.47 -4.21
N ILE A 71 -3.41 5.81 -4.47
CA ILE A 71 -2.54 5.25 -3.43
C ILE A 71 -1.98 6.37 -2.53
N GLN A 72 -1.55 7.49 -3.11
CA GLN A 72 -1.02 8.65 -2.36
C GLN A 72 -2.08 9.25 -1.44
N GLY A 73 -3.30 9.51 -1.93
CA GLY A 73 -4.38 10.02 -1.08
C GLY A 73 -4.72 9.09 0.07
N MET A 74 -4.67 7.77 -0.17
CA MET A 74 -4.85 6.77 0.87
C MET A 74 -3.73 6.80 1.91
N ALA A 75 -2.47 6.88 1.48
CA ALA A 75 -1.31 6.96 2.37
C ALA A 75 -1.38 8.20 3.27
N ASP A 76 -1.57 9.39 2.68
CA ASP A 76 -1.60 10.67 3.39
C ASP A 76 -2.66 10.67 4.50
N SER A 77 -3.88 10.25 4.17
CA SER A 77 -4.99 10.21 5.13
C SER A 77 -4.90 9.08 6.15
N ALA A 78 -4.23 7.98 5.80
CA ALA A 78 -3.94 6.89 6.74
C ALA A 78 -2.71 7.17 7.63
N LYS A 79 -2.00 8.29 7.41
CA LYS A 79 -0.73 8.65 8.08
C LYS A 79 0.38 7.62 7.82
N LEU A 80 0.50 7.19 6.57
CA LEU A 80 1.50 6.27 6.08
C LEU A 80 2.25 6.91 4.91
N THR A 81 3.34 6.29 4.49
CA THR A 81 4.09 6.70 3.30
C THR A 81 3.50 6.09 2.02
N LEU A 82 3.87 6.65 0.86
CA LEU A 82 3.54 6.02 -0.42
C LEU A 82 4.18 4.63 -0.50
N GLU A 83 5.41 4.49 0.00
CA GLU A 83 6.16 3.24 0.03
C GLU A 83 5.48 2.15 0.86
N ASP A 84 4.89 2.49 2.03
CA ASP A 84 4.08 1.57 2.82
C ASP A 84 2.95 0.96 1.98
N LEU A 85 2.20 1.81 1.29
CA LEU A 85 1.01 1.41 0.55
C LEU A 85 1.37 0.72 -0.77
N MET A 86 2.46 1.11 -1.42
CA MET A 86 3.04 0.39 -2.55
C MET A 86 3.44 -1.03 -2.15
N ALA A 87 4.09 -1.20 -0.99
CA ALA A 87 4.46 -2.52 -0.47
C ALA A 87 3.25 -3.43 -0.28
N ILE A 88 2.17 -2.90 0.29
CA ILE A 88 0.95 -3.66 0.53
C ILE A 88 0.25 -4.03 -0.78
N ASN A 89 0.21 -3.11 -1.76
CA ASN A 89 -0.44 -3.36 -3.05
C ASN A 89 0.37 -4.32 -3.93
N ALA A 90 1.70 -4.22 -3.92
CA ALA A 90 2.60 -5.09 -4.69
C ALA A 90 3.13 -6.30 -3.88
N ARG A 91 2.41 -6.71 -2.83
CA ARG A 91 2.80 -7.83 -1.95
C ARG A 91 2.93 -9.15 -2.70
N TYR A 92 2.16 -9.34 -3.77
CA TYR A 92 2.21 -10.56 -4.56
C TYR A 92 3.52 -10.61 -5.36
N GLU A 93 3.88 -9.50 -6.01
CA GLU A 93 5.14 -9.30 -6.72
C GLU A 93 6.34 -9.49 -5.80
N LEU A 94 6.26 -8.97 -4.56
CA LEU A 94 7.27 -9.21 -3.54
C LEU A 94 7.39 -10.69 -3.18
N ALA A 95 6.26 -11.38 -2.99
CA ALA A 95 6.25 -12.80 -2.63
C ALA A 95 6.88 -13.66 -3.72
N ILE A 96 6.50 -13.48 -4.98
CA ILE A 96 7.05 -14.28 -6.09
C ILE A 96 8.51 -13.96 -6.40
N SER A 97 8.98 -12.74 -6.11
CA SER A 97 10.35 -12.31 -6.46
C SER A 97 11.39 -12.61 -5.37
N ARG A 98 10.97 -12.69 -4.09
CA ARG A 98 11.89 -12.74 -2.95
C ARG A 98 11.57 -13.80 -1.90
N MET A 99 10.40 -14.44 -1.99
CA MET A 99 9.99 -15.52 -1.07
C MET A 99 9.69 -16.83 -1.81
N GLY A 100 10.04 -16.91 -3.09
CA GLY A 100 10.06 -18.13 -3.90
C GLY A 100 11.45 -18.72 -4.04
#